data_AF-A0A2X0QZZ9-F1
#
_entry.id   AF-A0A2X0QZZ9-F1
#
_cell.length_a   1.000
_cell.length_b   1.000
_cell.length_c   1.000
_cell.angle_alpha   90.00
_cell.angle_beta   90.00
_cell.angle_gamma   90.00
#
_symmetry.space_group_name_H-M   'P 1'
#
loop_
_entity.id
_entity.type
_entity.pdbx_description
1 polymer ?
#
loop_
_entity_poly.entity_id
_entity_poly.type
_entity_poly.pdbx_seq_one_letter_code
_entity_poly.pdbx_strand_id
1 'polypeptide(L)'
;MEYDLEFLKNFDGNILPSQINISDLVNVTEKHVSQFRYFYSSDKSEFPEIIIEFKNLHIPHLLGLSKDHHLNLSTYQAREIINKLKRDWNLEYLKSSDEQWFAENKDKLVGVLLLYQLLHVQNCRVLTPLYIINSNFGRRFKRDNVYFVILRSTNNKEYTIELAPMKNHDNVFIPKSLKINDTHVHKCSEISLTFLRSERIKYDKKRGKGRK
;
A
#
# COMPACT_ATOMS: atom_id res chain seq x y z
N MET A 1 -9.50 11.68 16.38
CA MET A 1 -8.31 12.37 15.85
C MET A 1 -8.50 12.42 14.36
N GLU A 2 -8.78 13.58 13.80
CA GLU A 2 -9.03 13.70 12.36
C GLU A 2 -7.68 13.82 11.65
N TYR A 3 -7.39 12.90 10.73
CA TYR A 3 -6.18 12.94 9.91
C TYR A 3 -6.46 13.78 8.67
N ASP A 4 -5.51 14.65 8.30
CA ASP A 4 -5.56 15.43 7.07
C ASP A 4 -4.28 15.25 6.24
N LEU A 5 -4.16 16.00 5.15
CA LEU A 5 -2.99 15.96 4.29
C LEU A 5 -1.70 16.41 5.00
N GLU A 6 -1.79 17.40 5.89
CA GLU A 6 -0.64 17.95 6.59
C GLU A 6 -0.11 16.95 7.62
N PHE A 7 -1.03 16.26 8.30
CA PHE A 7 -0.71 15.10 9.12
C PHE A 7 0.05 14.05 8.29
N LEU A 8 -0.48 13.59 7.14
CA LEU A 8 0.16 12.54 6.34
C LEU A 8 1.56 12.91 5.84
N LYS A 9 1.79 14.18 5.49
CA LYS A 9 3.10 14.70 5.05
C LYS A 9 4.15 14.64 6.14
N ASN A 10 3.75 15.01 7.36
CA ASN A 10 4.68 15.19 8.48
C ASN A 10 4.68 14.01 9.47
N PHE A 11 3.83 12.99 9.22
CA PHE A 11 3.68 11.87 10.13
C PHE A 11 5.01 11.13 10.33
N ASP A 12 5.44 11.06 11.58
CA ASP A 12 6.72 10.48 12.00
C ASP A 12 6.61 8.98 12.35
N GLY A 13 5.43 8.38 12.19
CA GLY A 13 5.19 6.99 12.59
C GLY A 13 4.97 6.80 14.09
N ASN A 14 4.91 7.87 14.88
CA ASN A 14 4.69 7.80 16.32
C ASN A 14 3.19 7.87 16.65
N ILE A 15 2.52 6.74 16.55
CA ILE A 15 1.16 6.54 17.05
C ILE A 15 1.03 5.08 17.52
N LEU A 16 0.31 4.86 18.62
CA LEU A 16 -0.02 3.49 19.01
C LEU A 16 -1.05 2.94 18.02
N PRO A 17 -0.88 1.74 17.45
CA PRO A 17 -1.88 1.15 16.56
C PRO A 17 -3.29 1.08 17.15
N SER A 18 -3.41 0.95 18.47
CA SER A 18 -4.69 0.94 19.20
C SER A 18 -5.41 2.29 19.20
N GLN A 19 -4.71 3.40 18.93
CA GLN A 19 -5.27 4.75 18.89
C GLN A 19 -5.76 5.14 17.49
N ILE A 20 -5.48 4.32 16.47
CA ILE A 20 -5.85 4.65 15.10
C ILE A 20 -7.35 4.46 14.88
N ASN A 21 -8.03 5.54 14.50
CA ASN A 21 -9.39 5.48 13.98
C ASN A 21 -9.39 4.91 12.54
N ILE A 22 -10.05 3.76 12.35
CA ILE A 22 -10.11 3.04 11.06
C ILE A 22 -10.88 3.82 9.98
N SER A 23 -11.97 4.48 10.35
CA SER A 23 -12.76 5.28 9.40
C SER A 23 -11.93 6.46 8.90
N ASP A 24 -11.31 7.20 9.81
CA ASP A 24 -10.46 8.34 9.48
C ASP A 24 -9.26 7.90 8.62
N LEU A 25 -8.61 6.78 8.98
CA LEU A 25 -7.51 6.17 8.22
C LEU A 25 -7.90 5.92 6.75
N VAL A 26 -9.02 5.25 6.51
CA VAL A 26 -9.44 4.88 5.15
C VAL A 26 -9.92 6.10 4.37
N ASN A 27 -10.63 7.03 5.01
CA ASN A 27 -11.14 8.23 4.36
C ASN A 27 -10.01 9.20 3.96
N VAL A 28 -9.03 9.44 4.84
CA VAL A 28 -7.88 10.30 4.52
C VAL A 28 -7.02 9.68 3.42
N THR A 29 -6.82 8.35 3.47
CA THR A 29 -6.07 7.61 2.44
C THR A 29 -6.77 7.72 1.09
N GLU A 30 -8.09 7.49 1.01
CA GLU A 30 -8.84 7.66 -0.25
C GLU A 30 -8.81 9.09 -0.79
N LYS A 31 -8.81 10.09 0.09
CA LYS A 31 -8.85 11.48 -0.31
C LYS A 31 -7.50 11.94 -0.87
N HIS A 32 -6.39 11.46 -0.31
CA HIS A 32 -5.06 12.04 -0.54
C HIS A 32 -4.01 11.07 -1.09
N VAL A 33 -4.28 9.76 -1.10
CA VAL A 33 -3.26 8.73 -1.39
C VAL A 33 -3.74 7.66 -2.37
N SER A 34 -4.90 7.06 -2.15
CA SER A 34 -5.46 6.08 -3.07
C SER A 34 -6.45 6.72 -4.05
N GLN A 35 -6.77 6.01 -5.13
CA GLN A 35 -7.39 6.54 -6.36
C GLN A 35 -6.49 7.49 -7.15
N PHE A 36 -5.18 7.24 -7.14
CA PHE A 36 -4.20 8.02 -7.90
C PHE A 36 -3.28 7.13 -8.74
N ARG A 37 -2.77 7.73 -9.82
CA ARG A 37 -1.55 7.28 -10.52
C ARG A 37 -0.42 8.20 -10.12
N TYR A 38 0.69 7.61 -9.70
CA TYR A 38 1.92 8.30 -9.36
C TYR A 38 2.96 8.05 -10.45
N PHE A 39 3.56 9.11 -10.97
CA PHE A 39 4.52 9.05 -12.07
C PHE A 39 5.92 9.36 -11.57
N TYR A 40 6.89 8.55 -11.99
CA TYR A 40 8.29 8.67 -11.60
C TYR A 40 9.20 8.53 -12.81
N SER A 41 10.33 9.25 -12.78
CA SER A 41 11.49 8.89 -13.59
C SER A 41 12.43 8.01 -12.78
N SER A 42 13.19 7.17 -13.47
CA SER A 42 14.11 6.20 -12.89
C SER A 42 15.49 6.27 -13.54
N ASP A 43 16.52 5.85 -12.81
CA ASP A 43 17.87 5.64 -13.34
C ASP A 43 18.04 4.29 -14.05
N LYS A 44 17.01 3.43 -14.09
CA LYS A 44 17.03 2.14 -14.80
C LYS A 44 16.61 2.28 -16.25
N SER A 45 17.49 1.88 -17.17
CA SER A 45 17.25 1.90 -18.62
C SER A 45 16.07 1.03 -19.05
N GLU A 46 15.79 -0.06 -18.35
CA GLU A 46 14.67 -0.96 -18.66
C GLU A 46 13.33 -0.39 -18.18
N PHE A 47 13.35 0.54 -17.22
CA PHE A 47 12.17 1.17 -16.63
C PHE A 47 12.37 2.68 -16.48
N PRO A 48 12.60 3.44 -17.56
CA PRO A 48 12.94 4.86 -17.47
C PRO A 48 11.78 5.70 -16.90
N GLU A 49 10.55 5.24 -17.13
CA GLU A 49 9.34 5.74 -16.48
C GLU A 49 8.70 4.60 -15.68
N ILE A 50 8.29 4.90 -14.45
CA ILE A 50 7.52 3.99 -13.59
C ILE A 50 6.21 4.70 -13.21
N ILE A 51 5.11 3.97 -13.30
CA ILE A 51 3.79 4.45 -12.87
C ILE A 51 3.28 3.53 -11.77
N ILE A 52 2.91 4.08 -10.61
CA ILE A 52 2.23 3.31 -9.56
C ILE A 52 0.75 3.68 -9.57
N GLU A 53 -0.11 2.72 -9.89
CA GLU A 53 -1.57 2.88 -9.80
C GLU A 53 -2.07 2.34 -8.47
N PHE A 54 -2.50 3.23 -7.57
CA PHE A 54 -3.04 2.86 -6.27
C PHE A 54 -4.54 3.13 -6.20
N LYS A 55 -5.34 2.07 -6.08
CA LYS A 55 -6.80 2.15 -5.87
C LYS A 55 -7.14 1.78 -4.43
N ASN A 56 -8.27 2.27 -3.92
CA ASN A 56 -8.74 1.91 -2.57
C ASN A 56 -8.90 0.40 -2.39
N LEU A 57 -9.19 -0.32 -3.47
CA LEU A 57 -9.37 -1.77 -3.44
C LEU A 57 -8.10 -2.53 -3.03
N HIS A 58 -6.93 -1.89 -3.07
CA HIS A 58 -5.69 -2.47 -2.57
C HIS A 58 -5.57 -2.35 -1.03
N ILE A 59 -6.21 -1.35 -0.39
CA ILE A 59 -6.09 -1.09 1.05
C ILE A 59 -6.43 -2.33 1.91
N PRO A 60 -7.52 -3.09 1.68
CA PRO A 60 -7.81 -4.27 2.49
C PRO A 60 -6.67 -5.28 2.49
N HIS A 61 -6.02 -5.48 1.34
CA HIS A 61 -4.89 -6.40 1.25
C HIS A 61 -3.65 -5.85 1.95
N LEU A 62 -3.38 -4.54 1.84
CA LEU A 62 -2.30 -3.88 2.60
C LEU A 62 -2.52 -3.95 4.12
N LEU A 63 -3.77 -4.04 4.58
CA LEU A 63 -4.12 -4.23 5.99
C LEU A 63 -4.15 -5.71 6.44
N GLY A 64 -3.92 -6.67 5.53
CA GLY A 64 -4.03 -8.09 5.83
C GLY A 64 -5.47 -8.57 6.06
N LEU A 65 -6.47 -7.93 5.46
CA LEU A 65 -7.89 -8.27 5.59
C LEU A 65 -8.40 -9.23 4.49
N SER A 66 -7.49 -10.00 3.87
CA SER A 66 -7.87 -11.07 2.95
C SER A 66 -8.20 -12.35 3.70
N LYS A 67 -8.93 -13.26 3.05
CA LYS A 67 -9.38 -14.54 3.63
C LYS A 67 -8.26 -15.39 4.24
N ASP A 68 -7.05 -15.28 3.69
CA ASP A 68 -5.88 -16.05 4.15
C ASP A 68 -5.10 -15.36 5.29
N HIS A 69 -5.53 -14.18 5.73
CA HIS A 69 -4.81 -13.32 6.69
C HIS A 69 -5.68 -12.76 7.82
N HIS A 70 -6.99 -12.73 7.65
CA HIS A 70 -7.95 -12.36 8.69
C HIS A 70 -9.11 -13.36 8.65
N LEU A 71 -9.50 -13.89 9.79
CA LEU A 71 -10.57 -14.86 9.96
C LEU A 71 -11.88 -14.21 10.40
N ASN A 72 -13.02 -14.81 10.05
CA ASN A 72 -14.35 -14.43 10.53
C ASN A 72 -14.90 -13.05 10.10
N LEU A 73 -14.33 -12.40 9.08
CA LEU A 73 -15.01 -11.27 8.44
C LEU A 73 -16.29 -11.73 7.75
N SER A 74 -17.33 -10.90 7.78
CA SER A 74 -18.60 -11.20 7.09
C SER A 74 -18.48 -11.18 5.56
N THR A 75 -17.37 -10.68 5.01
CA THR A 75 -17.06 -10.64 3.58
C THR A 75 -15.56 -10.47 3.37
N TYR A 76 -15.05 -11.03 2.26
CA TYR A 76 -13.67 -10.82 1.80
C TYR A 76 -13.60 -10.07 0.47
N GLN A 77 -14.71 -9.48 0.03
CA GLN A 77 -14.72 -8.64 -1.16
C GLN A 77 -14.13 -7.27 -0.83
N ALA A 78 -13.02 -6.91 -1.48
CA ALA A 78 -12.29 -5.66 -1.17
C ALA A 78 -13.17 -4.40 -1.19
N ARG A 79 -14.13 -4.33 -2.12
CA ARG A 79 -15.07 -3.20 -2.21
C ARG A 79 -16.00 -3.12 -1.00
N GLU A 80 -16.50 -4.25 -0.53
CA GLU A 80 -17.39 -4.30 0.63
C GLU A 80 -16.61 -4.01 1.92
N ILE A 81 -15.40 -4.59 2.06
CA ILE A 81 -14.51 -4.29 3.18
C ILE A 81 -14.26 -2.77 3.27
N ILE A 82 -13.90 -2.11 2.16
CA ILE A 82 -13.65 -0.66 2.20
C ILE A 82 -14.88 0.13 2.63
N ASN A 83 -16.08 -0.24 2.15
CA ASN A 83 -17.30 0.43 2.58
C ASN A 83 -17.57 0.23 4.08
N LYS A 84 -17.30 -0.98 4.60
CA LYS A 84 -17.44 -1.30 6.01
C LYS A 84 -16.42 -0.56 6.88
N LEU A 85 -15.14 -0.53 6.51
CA LEU A 85 -14.09 0.19 7.25
C LEU A 85 -14.38 1.70 7.38
N LYS A 86 -15.03 2.30 6.39
CA LYS A 86 -15.41 3.73 6.43
C LYS A 86 -16.52 4.06 7.43
N ARG A 87 -17.33 3.10 7.85
CA ARG A 87 -18.60 3.38 8.57
C ARG A 87 -18.87 2.48 9.76
N ASP A 88 -18.65 1.18 9.59
CA ASP A 88 -19.18 0.14 10.47
C ASP A 88 -18.07 -0.60 11.23
N TRP A 89 -16.98 -0.96 10.53
CA TRP A 89 -15.90 -1.75 11.10
C TRP A 89 -14.84 -0.84 11.73
N ASN A 90 -14.90 -0.73 13.05
CA ASN A 90 -13.85 -0.11 13.84
C ASN A 90 -12.77 -1.12 14.24
N LEU A 91 -11.74 -0.67 14.97
CA LEU A 91 -10.63 -1.53 15.37
C LEU A 91 -11.06 -2.63 16.35
N GLU A 92 -12.03 -2.35 17.23
CA GLU A 92 -12.57 -3.33 18.18
C GLU A 92 -13.27 -4.48 17.46
N TYR A 93 -14.08 -4.18 16.45
CA TYR A 93 -14.70 -5.19 15.60
C TYR A 93 -13.63 -6.09 14.95
N LEU A 94 -12.65 -5.50 14.27
CA LEU A 94 -11.60 -6.25 13.57
C LEU A 94 -10.80 -7.16 14.51
N LYS A 95 -10.53 -6.69 15.74
CA LYS A 95 -9.88 -7.45 16.80
C LYS A 95 -10.75 -8.59 17.31
N SER A 96 -12.02 -8.32 17.62
CA SER A 96 -12.94 -9.32 18.17
C SER A 96 -13.25 -10.45 17.18
N SER A 97 -13.15 -10.16 15.87
CA SER A 97 -13.31 -11.19 14.83
C SER A 97 -12.06 -12.06 14.67
N ASP A 98 -10.86 -11.51 14.89
CA ASP A 98 -9.58 -12.22 14.82
C ASP A 98 -8.51 -11.49 15.65
N GLU A 99 -8.27 -11.96 16.87
CA GLU A 99 -7.28 -11.36 17.77
C GLU A 99 -5.84 -11.56 17.26
N GLN A 100 -5.58 -12.69 16.61
CA GLN A 100 -4.27 -13.03 16.05
C GLN A 100 -3.92 -12.07 14.90
N TRP A 101 -4.89 -11.74 14.05
CA TRP A 101 -4.68 -10.73 13.01
C TRP A 101 -4.15 -9.42 13.61
N PHE A 102 -4.71 -8.94 14.72
CA PHE A 102 -4.25 -7.70 15.33
C PHE A 102 -2.81 -7.83 15.85
N ALA A 103 -2.46 -8.95 16.47
CA ALA A 103 -1.09 -9.19 16.93
C ALA A 103 -0.07 -9.11 15.78
N GLU A 104 -0.41 -9.65 14.61
CA GLU A 104 0.46 -9.75 13.44
C GLU A 104 0.44 -8.48 12.55
N ASN A 105 -0.69 -7.78 12.46
CA ASN A 105 -0.92 -6.75 11.44
C ASN A 105 -1.14 -5.35 12.01
N LYS A 106 -1.18 -5.14 13.34
CA LYS A 106 -1.41 -3.81 13.93
C LYS A 106 -0.50 -2.71 13.38
N ASP A 107 0.77 -3.02 13.13
CA ASP A 107 1.73 -2.04 12.62
C ASP A 107 1.46 -1.65 11.16
N LYS A 108 0.72 -2.46 10.40
CA LYS A 108 0.26 -2.09 9.05
C LYS A 108 -0.71 -0.90 9.09
N LEU A 109 -1.42 -0.68 10.20
CA LEU A 109 -2.25 0.53 10.36
C LEU A 109 -1.38 1.80 10.32
N VAL A 110 -0.23 1.78 10.99
CA VAL A 110 0.77 2.86 10.94
C VAL A 110 1.36 2.98 9.54
N GLY A 111 1.69 1.85 8.91
CA GLY A 111 2.21 1.85 7.54
C GLY A 111 1.23 2.42 6.50
N VAL A 112 -0.09 2.25 6.68
CA VAL A 112 -1.09 2.89 5.82
C VAL A 112 -1.07 4.41 5.95
N LEU A 113 -0.89 4.96 7.16
CA LEU A 113 -0.71 6.41 7.36
C LEU A 113 0.58 6.94 6.71
N LEU A 114 1.61 6.08 6.56
CA LEU A 114 2.87 6.43 5.89
C LEU A 114 2.80 6.32 4.36
N LEU A 115 1.71 5.82 3.77
CA LEU A 115 1.62 5.59 2.32
C LEU A 115 1.77 6.88 1.51
N TYR A 116 1.36 8.04 2.03
CA TYR A 116 1.61 9.31 1.37
C TYR A 116 3.11 9.51 1.14
N GLN A 117 3.91 9.37 2.20
CA GLN A 117 5.36 9.57 2.14
C GLN A 117 6.05 8.51 1.30
N LEU A 118 5.62 7.24 1.40
CA LEU A 118 6.11 6.16 0.56
C LEU A 118 5.87 6.43 -0.94
N LEU A 119 4.65 6.81 -1.32
CA LEU A 119 4.32 7.08 -2.73
C LEU A 119 4.87 8.43 -3.22
N HIS A 120 5.21 9.37 -2.34
CA HIS A 120 5.94 10.59 -2.73
C HIS A 120 7.47 10.43 -2.58
N VAL A 121 7.95 9.23 -2.22
CA VAL A 121 9.37 8.89 -2.01
C VAL A 121 10.06 9.88 -1.05
N GLN A 122 9.35 10.31 0.00
CA GLN A 122 9.86 11.27 0.98
C GLN A 122 10.75 10.55 2.00
N ASN A 123 12.06 10.81 1.96
CA ASN A 123 13.07 10.13 2.78
C ASN A 123 12.92 8.60 2.72
N CYS A 124 12.72 8.07 1.51
CA CYS A 124 12.54 6.65 1.25
C CYS A 124 13.72 6.10 0.44
N ARG A 125 13.98 4.80 0.61
CA ARG A 125 14.84 4.04 -0.29
C ARG A 125 13.97 3.27 -1.27
N VAL A 126 14.34 3.23 -2.54
CA VAL A 126 13.65 2.42 -3.54
C VAL A 126 14.56 1.29 -3.95
N LEU A 127 14.03 0.07 -3.89
CA LEU A 127 14.78 -1.15 -4.07
C LEU A 127 14.17 -2.00 -5.18
N THR A 128 14.99 -2.80 -5.84
CA THR A 128 14.56 -3.79 -6.82
C THR A 128 15.19 -5.17 -6.54
N PRO A 129 14.39 -6.25 -6.51
CA PRO A 129 14.89 -7.62 -6.40
C PRO A 129 15.30 -8.22 -7.75
N LEU A 130 15.19 -7.48 -8.87
CA LEU A 130 15.40 -8.02 -10.22
C LEU A 130 16.77 -8.70 -10.40
N TYR A 131 17.82 -8.18 -9.76
CA TYR A 131 19.17 -8.73 -9.83
C TYR A 131 19.38 -9.99 -8.96
N ILE A 132 18.45 -10.27 -8.04
CA ILE A 132 18.52 -11.43 -7.15
C ILE A 132 17.42 -12.45 -7.44
N ILE A 133 16.52 -12.22 -8.40
CA ILE A 133 15.26 -12.94 -8.58
C ILE A 133 15.42 -14.47 -8.78
N ASN A 134 16.54 -14.89 -9.36
CA ASN A 134 16.88 -16.30 -9.59
C ASN A 134 17.80 -16.91 -8.51
N SER A 135 18.10 -16.16 -7.45
CA SER A 135 18.84 -16.64 -6.27
C SER A 135 17.90 -17.17 -5.18
N ASN A 136 18.44 -17.83 -4.16
CA ASN A 136 17.68 -18.24 -2.98
C ASN A 136 16.98 -17.07 -2.28
N PHE A 137 17.63 -15.90 -2.22
CA PHE A 137 17.07 -14.68 -1.63
C PHE A 137 15.96 -14.05 -2.49
N GLY A 138 15.97 -14.31 -3.81
CA GLY A 138 14.98 -13.80 -4.76
C GLY A 138 13.71 -14.63 -4.90
N ARG A 139 13.71 -15.90 -4.46
CA ARG A 139 12.60 -16.84 -4.68
C ARG A 139 11.25 -16.30 -4.24
N ARG A 140 11.20 -15.62 -3.08
CA ARG A 140 9.98 -15.00 -2.56
C ARG A 140 9.47 -13.91 -3.52
N PHE A 141 10.35 -12.98 -3.90
CA PHE A 141 9.99 -11.89 -4.81
C PHE A 141 9.51 -12.44 -6.16
N LYS A 142 10.11 -13.54 -6.66
CA LYS A 142 9.68 -14.20 -7.90
C LYS A 142 8.29 -14.80 -7.76
N ARG A 143 8.06 -15.59 -6.71
CA ARG A 143 6.76 -16.22 -6.41
C ARG A 143 5.68 -15.16 -6.24
N ASP A 144 6.00 -14.09 -5.54
CA ASP A 144 5.08 -13.01 -5.22
C ASP A 144 5.01 -11.97 -6.35
N ASN A 145 5.76 -12.14 -7.44
CA ASN A 145 5.82 -11.25 -8.59
C ASN A 145 6.10 -9.77 -8.22
N VAL A 146 7.08 -9.55 -7.34
CA VAL A 146 7.48 -8.23 -6.84
C VAL A 146 8.68 -7.72 -7.62
N TYR A 147 8.57 -6.51 -8.16
CA TYR A 147 9.57 -5.88 -9.03
C TYR A 147 10.25 -4.68 -8.39
N PHE A 148 9.55 -3.99 -7.49
CA PHE A 148 10.07 -2.85 -6.75
C PHE A 148 9.56 -2.89 -5.31
N VAL A 149 10.32 -2.26 -4.42
CA VAL A 149 9.96 -2.05 -3.03
C VAL A 149 10.30 -0.61 -2.68
N ILE A 150 9.36 0.12 -2.08
CA ILE A 150 9.67 1.42 -1.47
C ILE A 150 9.71 1.21 0.03
N LEU A 151 10.81 1.64 0.65
CA LEU A 151 11.11 1.44 2.06
C LEU A 151 11.22 2.80 2.76
N ARG A 152 10.55 2.92 3.90
CA ARG A 152 10.72 4.03 4.83
C ARG A 152 11.05 3.51 6.22
N SER A 153 12.14 4.01 6.79
CA SER A 153 12.52 3.73 8.18
C SER A 153 12.03 4.85 9.07
N THR A 154 11.22 4.54 10.08
CA THR A 154 10.77 5.51 11.08
C THR A 154 10.39 4.81 12.38
N ASN A 155 10.57 5.48 13.52
CA ASN A 155 10.25 4.96 14.85
C ASN A 155 10.79 3.52 15.08
N ASN A 156 12.07 3.29 14.74
CA ASN A 156 12.77 2.00 14.82
C ASN A 156 12.11 0.84 14.06
N LYS A 157 11.29 1.13 13.06
CA LYS A 157 10.67 0.14 12.17
C LYS A 157 10.92 0.50 10.72
N GLU A 158 10.95 -0.51 9.87
CA GLU A 158 10.97 -0.36 8.42
C GLU A 158 9.61 -0.73 7.85
N TYR A 159 9.01 0.21 7.14
CA TYR A 159 7.74 0.04 6.44
C TYR A 159 8.02 -0.09 4.96
N THR A 160 7.61 -1.20 4.36
CA THR A 160 7.86 -1.46 2.93
C THR A 160 6.57 -1.71 2.18
N ILE A 161 6.42 -1.04 1.04
CA ILE A 161 5.38 -1.33 0.06
C ILE A 161 6.00 -2.10 -1.10
N GLU A 162 5.53 -3.34 -1.30
CA GLU A 162 5.92 -4.17 -2.43
C GLU A 162 5.06 -3.85 -3.64
N LEU A 163 5.70 -3.71 -4.81
CA LEU A 163 5.06 -3.33 -6.06
C LEU A 163 5.17 -4.47 -7.06
N ALA A 164 4.03 -4.83 -7.66
CA ALA A 164 3.93 -5.85 -8.69
C ALA A 164 3.48 -5.23 -10.02
N PRO A 165 3.92 -5.75 -11.17
CA PRO A 165 3.48 -5.25 -12.46
C PRO A 165 1.98 -5.47 -12.64
N MET A 166 1.31 -4.48 -13.20
CA MET A 166 -0.07 -4.60 -13.63
C MET A 166 -0.12 -5.44 -14.90
N LYS A 167 -1.08 -6.37 -14.98
CA LYS A 167 -1.25 -7.22 -16.18
C LYS A 167 -1.42 -6.35 -17.42
N ASN A 168 -0.70 -6.69 -18.49
CA ASN A 168 -0.75 -6.03 -19.81
C ASN A 168 -0.24 -4.58 -19.81
N HIS A 169 0.58 -4.17 -18.83
CA HIS A 169 1.24 -2.88 -18.80
C HIS A 169 2.71 -3.03 -18.39
N ASP A 170 3.62 -2.54 -19.21
CA ASP A 170 5.06 -2.80 -19.03
C ASP A 170 5.70 -1.91 -17.94
N ASN A 171 5.14 -0.72 -17.71
CA ASN A 171 5.68 0.27 -16.77
C ASN A 171 4.70 0.65 -15.64
N VAL A 172 3.55 -0.02 -15.56
CA VAL A 172 2.54 0.26 -14.52
C VAL A 172 2.60 -0.82 -13.45
N PHE A 173 2.71 -0.38 -12.20
CA PHE A 173 2.80 -1.23 -11.02
C PHE A 173 1.66 -0.94 -10.06
N ILE A 174 1.32 -1.92 -9.24
CA ILE A 174 0.30 -1.80 -8.19
C ILE A 174 0.88 -2.18 -6.84
N PRO A 175 0.45 -1.52 -5.76
CA PRO A 175 0.69 -1.98 -4.40
C PRO A 175 0.20 -3.40 -4.21
N LYS A 176 1.11 -4.30 -3.88
CA LYS A 176 0.80 -5.71 -3.62
C LYS A 176 0.75 -5.98 -2.13
N SER A 177 1.73 -5.55 -1.35
CA SER A 177 1.73 -5.82 0.08
C SER A 177 2.40 -4.69 0.85
N LEU A 178 2.05 -4.59 2.13
CA LEU A 178 2.71 -3.74 3.11
C LEU A 178 3.37 -4.67 4.14
N LYS A 179 4.68 -4.58 4.30
CA LYS A 179 5.45 -5.40 5.24
C LYS A 179 6.18 -4.51 6.24
N ILE A 180 6.42 -5.08 7.42
CA ILE A 180 7.10 -4.42 8.53
C ILE A 180 8.39 -5.20 8.81
N ASN A 181 9.52 -4.51 8.87
CA ASN A 181 10.85 -5.08 9.15
C ASN A 181 11.21 -6.26 8.23
N ASP A 182 10.92 -6.12 6.92
CA ASP A 182 11.15 -7.19 5.96
C ASP A 182 12.63 -7.35 5.62
N THR A 183 13.31 -8.26 6.31
CA THR A 183 14.75 -8.47 6.17
C THR A 183 15.22 -8.90 4.76
N HIS A 184 14.31 -9.42 3.91
CA HIS A 184 14.68 -9.84 2.55
C HIS A 184 15.04 -8.65 1.67
N VAL A 185 14.50 -7.46 1.96
CA VAL A 185 14.71 -6.26 1.14
C VAL A 185 16.15 -5.77 1.23
N HIS A 186 16.90 -6.12 2.28
CA HIS A 186 18.31 -5.76 2.43
C HIS A 186 19.22 -6.45 1.41
N LYS A 187 18.73 -7.46 0.68
CA LYS A 187 19.45 -8.11 -0.43
C LYS A 187 19.09 -7.52 -1.80
N CYS A 188 18.08 -6.66 -1.86
CA CYS A 188 17.71 -5.97 -3.09
C CYS A 188 18.73 -4.87 -3.42
N SER A 189 18.82 -4.53 -4.71
CA SER A 189 19.63 -3.40 -5.15
C SER A 189 18.83 -2.11 -5.05
N GLU A 190 19.49 -1.02 -4.69
CA GLU A 190 18.89 0.31 -4.66
C GLU A 190 18.77 0.89 -6.08
N ILE A 191 17.72 1.66 -6.30
CA ILE A 191 17.46 2.41 -7.55
C ILE A 191 17.03 3.82 -7.20
N SER A 192 17.26 4.76 -8.12
CA SER A 192 16.83 6.14 -7.95
C SER A 192 15.45 6.31 -8.58
N LEU A 193 14.45 6.75 -7.80
CA LEU A 193 13.18 7.25 -8.34
C LEU A 193 13.01 8.73 -7.99
N THR A 194 12.66 9.52 -9.00
CA THR A 194 12.25 10.91 -8.80
C THR A 194 10.74 11.02 -9.00
N PHE A 195 10.01 11.41 -7.95
CA PHE A 195 8.58 11.69 -8.06
C PHE A 195 8.33 12.90 -8.96
N LEU A 196 7.48 12.74 -9.98
CA LEU A 196 7.17 13.79 -10.95
C LEU A 196 5.82 14.44 -10.66
N ARG A 197 4.77 13.62 -10.55
CA ARG A 197 3.38 14.08 -10.36
C ARG A 197 2.47 12.93 -9.94
N SER A 198 1.30 13.29 -9.42
CA SER A 198 0.20 12.35 -9.16
C SER A 198 -1.09 12.84 -9.82
N GLU A 199 -1.87 11.91 -10.38
CA GLU A 199 -3.15 12.22 -11.00
C GLU A 199 -4.27 11.35 -10.45
N ARG A 200 -5.43 11.96 -10.18
CA ARG A 200 -6.58 11.22 -9.70
C ARG A 200 -7.15 10.34 -10.81
N ILE A 201 -7.39 9.07 -10.50
CA ILE A 201 -8.02 8.12 -11.41
C ILE A 201 -9.46 8.55 -11.64
N LYS A 202 -9.78 8.95 -12.89
CA LYS A 202 -11.14 9.26 -13.30
C LYS A 202 -11.81 7.95 -13.73
N TYR A 203 -12.96 7.64 -13.14
CA TYR A 203 -13.83 6.61 -13.70
C TYR A 203 -14.58 7.19 -14.88
N ASP A 204 -14.47 6.56 -16.05
CA ASP A 204 -15.45 6.79 -17.11
C ASP A 204 -16.81 6.36 -16.58
N LYS A 205 -17.69 7.33 -16.31
CA LYS A 205 -19.10 7.04 -16.12
C LYS A 205 -19.57 6.37 -17.40
N LYS A 206 -19.70 5.04 -17.40
CA LYS A 206 -20.50 4.35 -18.42
C LYS A 206 -21.87 5.03 -18.38
N ARG A 207 -22.14 5.90 -19.35
CA ARG A 207 -23.48 6.46 -19.59
C ARG A 207 -24.37 5.23 -19.75
N GLY A 208 -25.18 4.93 -18.74
CA GLY A 208 -26.22 3.93 -18.86
C GLY A 208 -27.05 4.34 -20.08
N LYS A 209 -27.16 3.47 -21.08
CA LYS A 209 -28.17 3.62 -22.11
C LYS A 209 -29.50 3.65 -21.35
N GLY A 210 -30.06 4.84 -21.17
CA GLY A 210 -31.43 5.00 -20.71
C GLY A 210 -32.28 4.18 -21.66
N ARG A 211 -32.95 3.17 -21.13
CA ARG A 211 -34.07 2.54 -21.82
C ARG A 211 -35.09 3.66 -22.02
N LYS A 212 -35.19 4.15 -23.25
CA LYS A 212 -36.39 4.82 -23.74
C LYS A 212 -37.46 3.77 -23.97
#